data_AF-A0A353H0Y9-F1
#
_entry.id   AF-A0A353H0Y9-F1
#
_cell.length_a   1.000
_cell.length_b   1.000
_cell.length_c   1.000
_cell.angle_alpha   90.00
_cell.angle_beta   90.00
_cell.angle_gamma   90.00
#
_symmetry.space_group_name_H-M   'P 1'
#
loop_
_entity.id
_entity.type
_entity.pdbx_description
1 polymer ?
#
loop_
_entity_poly.entity_id
_entity_poly.type
_entity_poly.pdbx_seq_one_letter_code
_entity_poly.pdbx_strand_id
1 'polypeptide(L)'
;DEFKDSTLRERYLTFNQALFNGYAQFIPRVVRFAAESTARLAEESDTAFERRLRSKAIDVCRYLLPASSLANVGITINARSLEHAISKMLSHSLSEVRAIGSEIKTAASASIPTLLKYAEPLPYLDAMEAQFSPISPLILGEAVPWFKLLHYDTDAVDHLLAGVYYRYNPDPHTSYESSLLTVQQMSPAQKEVLLRPLLNDRERHTIPLRELEHITFQFEATLDQGAYYEIKRHRMLTLTPRPLTTHLGYAVPRLISDAGLGNEYAEFMNQAEQVYSDLEETSPEAASYVVPNGFNRRFLITLNLRSAMHFIALRSELNAHFGVRRLALKLADEIESVIPGICSLLPRCLEESVESIEDQYFSKLE
;
A
#
# COMPACT_ATOMS: atom_id res chain seq x y z
N ASP A 1 17.66 -3.00 -22.10
CA ASP A 1 16.94 -2.37 -23.22
C ASP A 1 16.79 -0.87 -23.04
N GLU A 2 16.42 -0.43 -21.84
CA GLU A 2 16.26 1.00 -21.54
C GLU A 2 17.59 1.76 -21.43
N PHE A 3 18.62 1.15 -20.84
CA PHE A 3 19.98 1.73 -20.77
C PHE A 3 20.86 1.16 -21.88
N LYS A 4 20.92 1.86 -23.02
CA LYS A 4 21.77 1.47 -24.17
C LYS A 4 23.24 1.88 -24.00
N ASP A 5 23.51 2.88 -23.16
CA ASP A 5 24.86 3.26 -22.74
C ASP A 5 25.45 2.13 -21.86
N SER A 6 26.62 1.62 -22.24
CA SER A 6 27.32 0.56 -21.52
C SER A 6 27.65 0.96 -20.07
N THR A 7 27.95 2.23 -19.83
CA THR A 7 28.36 2.76 -18.53
C THR A 7 27.19 2.80 -17.55
N LEU A 8 26.05 3.35 -17.97
CA LEU A 8 24.83 3.39 -17.15
C LEU A 8 24.32 1.98 -16.84
N ARG A 9 24.37 1.10 -17.85
CA ARG A 9 24.01 -0.32 -17.68
C ARG A 9 24.91 -1.01 -16.66
N GLU A 10 26.23 -0.83 -16.77
CA GLU A 10 27.18 -1.44 -15.83
C GLU A 10 26.97 -0.91 -14.42
N ARG A 11 26.71 0.40 -14.27
CA ARG A 11 26.42 1.03 -12.97
C ARG A 11 25.15 0.46 -12.34
N TYR A 12 24.06 0.33 -13.11
CA TYR A 12 22.82 -0.30 -12.66
C TYR A 12 23.05 -1.75 -12.21
N LEU A 13 23.75 -2.56 -13.00
CA LEU A 13 23.99 -3.97 -12.69
C LEU A 13 24.87 -4.13 -11.45
N THR A 14 25.97 -3.37 -11.38
CA THR A 14 26.93 -3.42 -10.28
C THR A 14 26.27 -3.05 -8.96
N PHE A 15 25.48 -1.97 -8.96
CA PHE A 15 24.84 -1.51 -7.73
C PHE A 15 23.70 -2.44 -7.28
N ASN A 16 22.88 -2.97 -8.19
CA ASN A 16 21.91 -3.99 -7.82
C ASN A 16 22.56 -5.25 -7.22
N GLN A 17 23.68 -5.70 -7.80
CA GLN A 17 24.45 -6.80 -7.23
C GLN A 17 24.97 -6.46 -5.82
N ALA A 18 25.41 -5.22 -5.60
CA ALA A 18 25.82 -4.74 -4.29
C ALA A 18 24.66 -4.75 -3.28
N LEU A 19 23.45 -4.33 -3.68
CA LEU A 19 22.25 -4.41 -2.83
C LEU A 19 21.89 -5.84 -2.44
N PHE A 20 21.93 -6.80 -3.38
CA PHE A 20 21.68 -8.22 -3.06
C PHE A 20 22.75 -8.80 -2.15
N ASN A 21 24.02 -8.44 -2.37
CA ASN A 21 25.13 -8.86 -1.51
C ASN A 21 24.98 -8.27 -0.09
N GLY A 22 24.65 -6.98 0.01
CA GLY A 22 24.38 -6.28 1.27
C GLY A 22 23.22 -6.93 2.02
N TYR A 23 22.10 -7.19 1.34
CA TYR A 23 20.97 -7.94 1.90
C TYR A 23 21.39 -9.31 2.48
N ALA A 24 22.17 -10.09 1.73
CA ALA A 24 22.64 -11.41 2.18
C ALA A 24 23.60 -11.32 3.39
N GLN A 25 24.43 -10.28 3.46
CA GLN A 25 25.37 -10.03 4.56
C GLN A 25 24.67 -9.48 5.82
N PHE A 26 23.62 -8.68 5.66
CA PHE A 26 22.88 -8.07 6.76
C PHE A 26 22.09 -9.10 7.56
N ILE A 27 21.43 -10.07 6.90
CA ILE A 27 20.61 -11.09 7.56
C ILE A 27 21.32 -11.78 8.73
N PRO A 28 22.50 -12.42 8.58
CA PRO A 28 23.13 -13.13 9.70
C PRO A 28 23.56 -12.21 10.84
N ARG A 29 23.90 -10.95 10.55
CA ARG A 29 24.28 -9.94 11.56
C ARG A 29 23.07 -9.49 12.36
N VAL A 30 21.95 -9.21 11.68
CA VAL A 30 20.68 -8.86 12.32
C VAL A 30 20.10 -10.04 13.11
N VAL A 31 20.20 -11.28 12.61
CA VAL A 31 19.77 -12.49 13.36
C VAL A 31 20.56 -12.62 14.66
N ARG A 32 21.87 -12.40 14.63
CA ARG A 32 22.74 -12.47 15.83
C ARG A 32 22.28 -11.46 16.88
N PHE A 33 22.11 -10.20 16.50
CA PHE A 33 21.62 -9.17 17.40
C PHE A 33 20.19 -9.45 17.91
N ALA A 34 19.31 -9.93 17.03
CA ALA A 34 17.94 -10.28 17.40
C ALA A 34 17.89 -11.42 18.43
N ALA A 35 18.84 -12.36 18.39
CA ALA A 35 18.95 -13.45 19.37
C ALA A 35 19.30 -12.94 20.78
N GLU A 36 20.06 -11.85 20.89
CA GLU A 36 20.46 -11.24 22.16
C GLU A 36 19.35 -10.38 22.78
N SER A 37 18.51 -9.78 21.94
CA SER A 37 17.47 -8.81 22.35
C SER A 37 16.05 -9.39 22.42
N THR A 38 15.79 -10.55 21.82
CA THR A 38 14.44 -11.12 21.73
C THR A 38 14.21 -12.21 22.78
N ALA A 39 13.24 -11.99 23.67
CA ALA A 39 12.81 -13.02 24.61
C ALA A 39 12.18 -14.23 23.92
N ARG A 40 12.40 -15.42 24.49
CA ARG A 40 11.73 -16.66 24.09
C ARG A 40 10.28 -16.66 24.57
N LEU A 41 9.40 -17.24 23.79
CA LEU A 41 8.01 -17.48 24.21
C LEU A 41 7.94 -18.72 25.12
N ALA A 42 6.90 -18.79 25.95
CA ALA A 42 6.64 -19.99 26.74
C ALA A 42 6.44 -21.19 25.82
N GLU A 43 7.10 -22.31 26.12
CA GLU A 43 7.05 -23.56 25.34
C GLU A 43 7.60 -23.48 23.89
N GLU A 44 8.39 -22.45 23.57
CA GLU A 44 9.01 -22.30 22.25
C GLU A 44 10.23 -23.23 22.07
N SER A 45 10.18 -24.11 21.07
CA SER A 45 11.34 -24.93 20.69
C SER A 45 12.48 -24.09 20.11
N ASP A 46 13.71 -24.60 20.17
CA ASP A 46 14.88 -23.93 19.57
C ASP A 46 14.66 -23.66 18.07
N THR A 47 14.11 -24.63 17.35
CA THR A 47 13.80 -24.51 15.92
C THR A 47 12.74 -23.43 15.62
N ALA A 48 11.73 -23.30 16.48
CA ALA A 48 10.71 -22.26 16.33
C ALA A 48 11.30 -20.87 16.62
N PHE A 49 12.14 -20.77 17.65
CA PHE A 49 12.83 -19.53 18.00
C PHE A 49 13.76 -19.06 16.87
N GLU A 50 14.62 -19.94 16.34
CA GLU A 50 15.50 -19.63 15.21
C GLU A 50 14.72 -19.18 13.97
N ARG A 51 13.61 -19.86 13.66
CA ARG A 51 12.75 -19.48 12.54
C ARG A 51 12.13 -18.10 12.74
N ARG A 52 11.69 -17.78 13.95
CA ARG A 52 11.11 -16.47 14.31
C ARG A 52 12.15 -15.35 14.20
N LEU A 53 13.36 -15.56 14.71
CA LEU A 53 14.48 -14.62 14.57
C LEU A 53 14.83 -14.38 13.10
N ARG A 54 14.91 -15.46 12.30
CA ARG A 54 15.20 -15.37 10.88
C ARG A 54 14.10 -14.61 10.12
N SER A 55 12.83 -14.87 10.42
CA SER A 55 11.71 -14.14 9.82
C SER A 55 11.78 -12.65 10.15
N LYS A 56 11.99 -12.30 11.42
CA LYS A 56 12.14 -10.91 11.89
C LYS A 56 13.30 -10.20 11.19
N ALA A 57 14.44 -10.86 11.06
CA ALA A 57 15.60 -10.31 10.36
C ALA A 57 15.33 -10.13 8.86
N ILE A 58 14.73 -11.11 8.18
CA ILE A 58 14.40 -11.01 6.75
C ILE A 58 13.40 -9.87 6.50
N ASP A 59 12.37 -9.72 7.34
CA ASP A 59 11.37 -8.67 7.19
C ASP A 59 11.95 -7.26 7.34
N VAL A 60 13.04 -7.12 8.09
CA VAL A 60 13.75 -5.85 8.23
C VAL A 60 14.79 -5.68 7.11
N CYS A 61 15.60 -6.70 6.81
CA CYS A 61 16.64 -6.61 5.80
C CYS A 61 16.06 -6.42 4.39
N ARG A 62 14.82 -6.85 4.12
CA ARG A 62 14.16 -6.67 2.80
C ARG A 62 14.02 -5.21 2.38
N TYR A 63 14.22 -4.25 3.29
CA TYR A 63 14.32 -2.82 2.97
C TYR A 63 15.49 -2.50 2.01
N LEU A 64 16.54 -3.33 1.99
CA LEU A 64 17.67 -3.21 1.04
C LEU A 64 17.36 -3.82 -0.34
N LEU A 65 16.34 -4.66 -0.46
CA LEU A 65 16.06 -5.31 -1.74
C LEU A 65 15.57 -4.27 -2.77
N PRO A 66 16.16 -4.22 -3.97
CA PRO A 66 15.73 -3.31 -5.02
C PRO A 66 14.38 -3.73 -5.62
N ALA A 67 13.69 -2.78 -6.24
CA ALA A 67 12.46 -3.04 -6.99
C ALA A 67 12.67 -4.01 -8.17
N SER A 68 13.92 -4.22 -8.62
CA SER A 68 14.32 -5.23 -9.61
C SER A 68 14.44 -6.66 -9.04
N SER A 69 14.03 -6.90 -7.80
CA SER A 69 14.01 -8.24 -7.22
C SER A 69 13.07 -9.16 -8.00
N LEU A 70 13.64 -10.22 -8.58
CA LEU A 70 12.88 -11.19 -9.38
C LEU A 70 11.90 -11.96 -8.51
N ALA A 71 10.70 -12.20 -9.05
CA ALA A 71 9.66 -12.99 -8.42
C ALA A 71 8.99 -13.91 -9.43
N ASN A 72 8.49 -15.04 -8.95
CA ASN A 72 7.66 -15.93 -9.75
C ASN A 72 6.21 -15.45 -9.70
N VAL A 73 5.55 -15.41 -10.86
CA VAL A 73 4.16 -15.00 -10.99
C VAL A 73 3.37 -16.12 -11.65
N GLY A 74 2.33 -16.59 -10.95
CA GLY A 74 1.31 -17.47 -11.49
C GLY A 74 -0.05 -16.76 -11.39
N ILE A 75 -0.80 -16.72 -12.50
CA ILE A 75 -2.09 -16.02 -12.56
C ILE A 75 -3.12 -16.94 -13.21
N THR A 76 -4.30 -17.02 -12.60
CA THR A 76 -5.53 -17.47 -13.27
C THR A 76 -6.37 -16.24 -13.53
N ILE A 77 -6.71 -15.99 -14.80
CA ILE A 77 -7.40 -14.77 -15.23
C ILE A 77 -8.47 -15.12 -16.26
N ASN A 78 -9.60 -14.43 -16.21
CA ASN A 78 -10.61 -14.54 -17.26
C ASN A 78 -10.08 -13.89 -18.56
N ALA A 79 -10.39 -14.48 -19.71
CA ALA A 79 -9.96 -14.00 -21.02
C ALA A 79 -10.25 -12.51 -21.27
N ARG A 80 -11.38 -11.98 -20.80
CA ARG A 80 -11.73 -10.56 -20.95
C ARG A 80 -10.84 -9.66 -20.11
N SER A 81 -10.55 -10.05 -18.88
CA SER A 81 -9.60 -9.35 -18.03
C SER A 81 -8.18 -9.43 -18.58
N LEU A 82 -7.83 -10.55 -19.24
CA LEU A 82 -6.55 -10.73 -19.91
C LEU A 82 -6.41 -9.79 -21.12
N GLU A 83 -7.45 -9.63 -21.95
CA GLU A 83 -7.48 -8.64 -23.05
C GLU A 83 -7.14 -7.24 -22.51
N HIS A 84 -7.80 -6.81 -21.43
CA HIS A 84 -7.55 -5.52 -20.80
C HIS A 84 -6.13 -5.39 -20.23
N ALA A 85 -5.60 -6.45 -19.61
CA ALA A 85 -4.25 -6.46 -19.08
C ALA A 85 -3.21 -6.32 -20.19
N ILE A 86 -3.34 -7.09 -21.28
CA ILE A 86 -2.46 -7.02 -22.45
C ILE A 86 -2.49 -5.62 -23.06
N SER A 87 -3.67 -5.05 -23.31
CA SER A 87 -3.79 -3.69 -23.86
C SER A 87 -3.06 -2.64 -23.02
N LYS A 88 -3.13 -2.75 -21.68
CA LYS A 88 -2.38 -1.86 -20.78
C LYS A 88 -0.88 -2.11 -20.85
N MET A 89 -0.45 -3.37 -20.91
CA MET A 89 0.98 -3.72 -21.00
C MET A 89 1.59 -3.23 -22.33
N LEU A 90 0.86 -3.36 -23.43
CA LEU A 90 1.29 -2.87 -24.75
C LEU A 90 1.37 -1.34 -24.84
N SER A 91 0.64 -0.63 -23.97
CA SER A 91 0.69 0.83 -23.80
C SER A 91 1.69 1.33 -22.75
N HIS A 92 2.40 0.43 -22.09
CA HIS A 92 3.31 0.86 -21.02
C HIS A 92 4.55 1.57 -21.59
N SER A 93 5.11 2.55 -20.89
CA SER A 93 6.29 3.32 -21.34
C SER A 93 7.58 2.48 -21.42
N LEU A 94 7.76 1.52 -20.50
CA LEU A 94 8.82 0.51 -20.53
C LEU A 94 8.67 -0.51 -21.69
N SER A 95 9.74 -0.70 -22.46
CA SER A 95 9.85 -1.70 -23.53
C SER A 95 9.74 -3.13 -23.01
N GLU A 96 10.28 -3.41 -21.84
CA GLU A 96 10.20 -4.74 -21.21
C GLU A 96 8.74 -5.15 -20.98
N VAL A 97 7.91 -4.25 -20.44
CA VAL A 97 6.49 -4.52 -20.17
C VAL A 97 5.73 -4.76 -21.47
N ARG A 98 6.02 -3.98 -22.52
CA ARG A 98 5.43 -4.18 -23.86
C ARG A 98 5.86 -5.52 -24.47
N ALA A 99 7.11 -5.92 -24.29
CA ALA A 99 7.64 -7.20 -24.77
C ALA A 99 6.92 -8.37 -24.09
N ILE A 100 6.85 -8.36 -22.75
CA ILE A 100 6.11 -9.38 -21.98
C ILE A 100 4.63 -9.40 -22.40
N GLY A 101 3.99 -8.24 -22.57
CA GLY A 101 2.61 -8.15 -23.04
C GLY A 101 2.41 -8.80 -24.43
N SER A 102 3.37 -8.61 -25.33
CA SER A 102 3.36 -9.21 -26.67
C SER A 102 3.55 -10.72 -26.63
N GLU A 103 4.44 -11.22 -25.77
CA GLU A 103 4.65 -12.65 -25.56
C GLU A 103 3.39 -13.32 -25.01
N ILE A 104 2.77 -12.71 -23.98
CA ILE A 104 1.52 -13.20 -23.40
C ILE A 104 0.40 -13.20 -24.46
N LYS A 105 0.26 -12.14 -25.25
CA LYS A 105 -0.73 -12.06 -26.33
C LYS A 105 -0.53 -13.18 -27.34
N THR A 106 0.70 -13.43 -27.75
CA THR A 106 1.05 -14.47 -28.74
C THR A 106 0.69 -15.85 -28.20
N ALA A 107 1.11 -16.18 -26.97
CA ALA A 107 0.83 -17.46 -26.33
C ALA A 107 -0.69 -17.68 -26.13
N ALA A 108 -1.40 -16.66 -25.63
CA ALA A 108 -2.83 -16.78 -25.36
C ALA A 108 -3.69 -16.82 -26.64
N SER A 109 -3.27 -16.14 -27.71
CA SER A 109 -3.97 -16.15 -29.01
C SER A 109 -3.99 -17.52 -29.68
N ALA A 110 -3.05 -18.41 -29.33
CA ALA A 110 -3.07 -19.80 -29.79
C ALA A 110 -4.28 -20.58 -29.24
N SER A 111 -4.83 -20.16 -28.10
CA SER A 111 -5.97 -20.84 -27.44
C SER A 111 -7.28 -20.07 -27.53
N ILE A 112 -7.25 -18.74 -27.45
CA ILE A 112 -8.45 -17.89 -27.36
C ILE A 112 -8.43 -16.66 -28.31
N PRO A 113 -8.17 -16.85 -29.62
CA PRO A 113 -7.89 -15.74 -30.54
C PRO A 113 -9.04 -14.74 -30.66
N THR A 114 -10.29 -15.22 -30.65
CA THR A 114 -11.48 -14.35 -30.77
C THR A 114 -11.68 -13.43 -29.58
N LEU A 115 -11.25 -13.85 -28.39
CA LEU A 115 -11.39 -13.09 -27.14
C LEU A 115 -10.27 -12.08 -26.91
N LEU A 116 -9.23 -12.11 -27.74
CA LEU A 116 -8.08 -11.19 -27.69
C LEU A 116 -7.99 -10.29 -28.92
N LYS A 117 -9.02 -10.29 -29.76
CA LYS A 117 -9.07 -9.53 -31.01
C LYS A 117 -8.79 -8.04 -30.82
N TYR A 118 -9.15 -7.48 -29.66
CA TYR A 118 -9.00 -6.06 -29.36
C TYR A 118 -7.87 -5.76 -28.38
N ALA A 119 -6.98 -6.72 -28.12
CA ALA A 119 -5.83 -6.56 -27.25
C ALA A 119 -4.72 -5.72 -27.92
N GLU A 120 -5.01 -4.45 -28.21
CA GLU A 120 -4.11 -3.50 -28.87
C GLU A 120 -3.64 -2.40 -27.90
N PRO A 121 -2.55 -1.68 -28.22
CA PRO A 121 -2.18 -0.46 -27.50
C PRO A 121 -3.35 0.53 -27.44
N LEU A 122 -3.44 1.24 -26.34
CA LEU A 122 -4.43 2.24 -25.98
C LEU A 122 -3.84 3.66 -26.10
N PRO A 123 -4.03 4.37 -27.24
CA PRO A 123 -3.42 5.68 -27.47
C PRO A 123 -3.83 6.75 -26.45
N TYR A 124 -5.00 6.57 -25.80
CA TYR A 124 -5.46 7.51 -24.79
C TYR A 124 -4.55 7.54 -23.54
N LEU A 125 -3.92 6.42 -23.17
CA LEU A 125 -3.04 6.38 -22.00
C LEU A 125 -1.78 7.23 -22.24
N ASP A 126 -1.17 7.07 -23.41
CA ASP A 126 -0.02 7.87 -23.84
C ASP A 126 -0.37 9.36 -23.89
N ALA A 127 -1.57 9.68 -24.39
CA ALA A 127 -2.06 11.06 -24.46
C ALA A 127 -2.25 11.70 -23.08
N MET A 128 -2.73 10.95 -22.07
CA MET A 128 -2.88 11.46 -20.71
C MET A 128 -1.54 11.76 -20.07
N GLU A 129 -0.56 10.87 -20.20
CA GLU A 129 0.78 11.11 -19.66
C GLU A 129 1.42 12.37 -20.28
N ALA A 130 1.37 12.48 -21.61
CA ALA A 130 1.88 13.65 -22.33
C ALA A 130 1.17 14.96 -21.94
N GLN A 131 -0.14 14.90 -21.63
CA GLN A 131 -0.93 16.07 -21.25
C GLN A 131 -0.62 16.55 -19.82
N PHE A 132 -0.46 15.64 -18.87
CA PHE A 132 -0.35 15.99 -17.45
C PHE A 132 1.09 16.09 -16.93
N SER A 133 2.05 15.37 -17.52
CA SER A 133 3.46 15.37 -17.07
C SER A 133 4.13 16.77 -17.08
N PRO A 134 3.90 17.65 -18.09
CA PRO A 134 4.52 18.97 -18.12
C PRO A 134 3.94 19.99 -17.11
N ILE A 135 2.80 19.68 -16.49
CA ILE A 135 2.09 20.63 -15.62
C ILE A 135 2.80 20.68 -14.27
N SER A 136 3.55 21.75 -14.02
CA SER A 136 4.18 21.99 -12.72
C SER A 136 3.12 22.40 -11.68
N PRO A 137 2.98 21.67 -10.57
CA PRO A 137 2.05 22.05 -9.52
C PRO A 137 2.55 23.29 -8.77
N LEU A 138 1.62 24.03 -8.17
CA LEU A 138 1.97 25.07 -7.20
C LEU A 138 2.65 24.42 -5.98
N ILE A 139 3.87 24.83 -5.68
CA ILE A 139 4.59 24.39 -4.49
C ILE A 139 4.12 25.22 -3.30
N LEU A 140 3.32 24.62 -2.44
CA LEU A 140 2.99 25.17 -1.13
C LEU A 140 4.17 24.82 -0.21
N GLY A 141 4.98 25.82 0.18
CA GLY A 141 6.28 25.66 0.84
C GLY A 141 6.28 25.09 2.26
N GLU A 142 5.36 24.18 2.58
CA GLU A 142 5.24 23.52 3.88
C GLU A 142 5.75 22.08 3.81
N ALA A 143 6.29 21.60 4.94
CA ALA A 143 6.62 20.19 5.11
C ALA A 143 5.33 19.37 5.01
N VAL A 144 5.18 18.59 3.94
CA VAL A 144 3.99 17.75 3.75
C VAL A 144 4.03 16.60 4.76
N PRO A 145 3.01 16.44 5.62
CA PRO A 145 2.98 15.35 6.58
C PRO A 145 2.99 13.99 5.87
N TRP A 146 3.49 12.95 6.55
CA TRP A 146 3.50 11.60 5.97
C TRP A 146 2.10 11.02 5.77
N PHE A 147 1.09 11.57 6.45
CA PHE A 147 -0.30 11.15 6.36
C PHE A 147 -1.24 12.35 6.46
N LYS A 148 -2.31 12.37 5.64
CA LYS A 148 -3.35 13.39 5.69
C LYS A 148 -4.70 12.85 5.23
N LEU A 149 -5.78 13.13 5.98
CA LEU A 149 -7.15 13.01 5.49
C LEU A 149 -7.43 14.18 4.53
N LEU A 150 -7.78 13.87 3.29
CA LEU A 150 -8.06 14.85 2.24
C LEU A 150 -9.54 15.14 2.09
N HIS A 151 -10.38 14.09 2.11
CA HIS A 151 -11.82 14.21 1.90
C HIS A 151 -12.59 13.16 2.71
N TYR A 152 -13.73 13.56 3.24
CA TYR A 152 -14.78 12.69 3.77
C TYR A 152 -16.13 13.39 3.64
N ASP A 153 -17.21 12.62 3.61
CA ASP A 153 -18.56 13.18 3.51
C ASP A 153 -19.08 13.55 4.91
N THR A 154 -19.39 14.83 5.14
CA THR A 154 -19.82 15.32 6.47
C THR A 154 -21.20 14.82 6.89
N ASP A 155 -22.03 14.41 5.93
CA ASP A 155 -23.35 13.81 6.10
C ASP A 155 -23.33 12.27 5.90
N ALA A 156 -22.15 11.65 5.94
CA ALA A 156 -21.98 10.22 5.70
C ALA A 156 -22.86 9.32 6.56
N VAL A 157 -23.08 9.69 7.84
CA VAL A 157 -23.95 8.96 8.76
C VAL A 157 -25.41 8.99 8.28
N ASP A 158 -25.85 10.11 7.72
CA ASP A 158 -27.21 10.26 7.21
C ASP A 158 -27.40 9.40 5.97
N HIS A 159 -26.42 9.40 5.06
CA HIS A 159 -26.41 8.54 3.88
C HIS A 159 -26.39 7.04 4.24
N LEU A 160 -25.62 6.65 5.27
CA LEU A 160 -25.62 5.29 5.80
C LEU A 160 -27.01 4.89 6.32
N LEU A 161 -27.55 5.67 7.25
CA LEU A 161 -28.85 5.36 7.87
C LEU A 161 -29.98 5.40 6.84
N ALA A 162 -29.94 6.31 5.88
CA ALA A 162 -30.89 6.36 4.77
C ALA A 162 -30.81 5.11 3.89
N GLY A 163 -29.59 4.61 3.62
CA GLY A 163 -29.39 3.36 2.89
C GLY A 163 -29.93 2.13 3.65
N VAL A 164 -29.69 2.07 4.97
CA VAL A 164 -30.27 1.03 5.83
C VAL A 164 -31.80 1.11 5.82
N TYR A 165 -32.36 2.30 6.02
CA TYR A 165 -33.80 2.50 6.03
C TYR A 165 -34.42 2.12 4.67
N TYR A 166 -33.84 2.61 3.56
CA TYR A 166 -34.29 2.29 2.21
C TYR A 166 -34.32 0.78 1.94
N ARG A 167 -33.30 0.04 2.37
CA ARG A 167 -33.22 -1.41 2.13
C ARG A 167 -34.23 -2.22 2.94
N TYR A 168 -34.45 -1.85 4.19
CA TYR A 168 -35.24 -2.64 5.14
C TYR A 168 -36.66 -2.11 5.33
N ASN A 169 -37.01 -0.97 4.74
CA ASN A 169 -38.38 -0.48 4.71
C ASN A 169 -39.22 -1.39 3.79
N PRO A 170 -40.34 -1.96 4.30
CA PRO A 170 -41.17 -2.87 3.53
C PRO A 170 -42.02 -2.18 2.46
N ASP A 171 -42.19 -0.86 2.52
CA ASP A 171 -42.97 -0.09 1.55
C ASP A 171 -42.17 0.13 0.25
N PRO A 172 -42.57 -0.51 -0.88
CA PRO A 172 -41.86 -0.40 -2.15
C PRO A 172 -41.93 1.00 -2.78
N HIS A 173 -42.78 1.89 -2.26
CA HIS A 173 -42.88 3.28 -2.72
C HIS A 173 -41.91 4.21 -1.98
N THR A 174 -41.21 3.72 -0.95
CA THR A 174 -40.20 4.52 -0.25
C THR A 174 -38.99 4.73 -1.14
N SER A 175 -38.78 5.96 -1.61
CA SER A 175 -37.57 6.33 -2.35
C SER A 175 -36.38 6.54 -1.40
N TYR A 176 -35.18 6.52 -1.97
CA TYR A 176 -33.97 6.90 -1.23
C TYR A 176 -34.05 8.35 -0.71
N GLU A 177 -34.57 9.27 -1.52
CA GLU A 177 -34.74 10.67 -1.14
C GLU A 177 -35.66 10.83 0.08
N SER A 178 -36.80 10.12 0.11
CA SER A 178 -37.69 10.11 1.27
C SER A 178 -37.00 9.54 2.52
N SER A 179 -36.17 8.51 2.34
CA SER A 179 -35.38 7.91 3.42
C SER A 179 -34.36 8.91 4.00
N LEU A 180 -33.65 9.63 3.12
CA LEU A 180 -32.66 10.64 3.52
C LEU A 180 -33.31 11.81 4.24
N LEU A 181 -34.40 12.37 3.71
CA LEU A 181 -35.15 13.45 4.38
C LEU A 181 -35.65 13.03 5.75
N THR A 182 -36.12 11.78 5.88
CA THR A 182 -36.58 11.22 7.16
C THR A 182 -35.43 11.18 8.17
N VAL A 183 -34.24 10.70 7.76
CA VAL A 183 -33.06 10.63 8.62
C VAL A 183 -32.52 12.01 8.98
N GLN A 184 -32.51 12.96 8.04
CA GLN A 184 -32.06 14.33 8.29
C GLN A 184 -32.93 15.07 9.32
N GLN A 185 -34.21 14.72 9.42
CA GLN A 185 -35.13 15.24 10.42
C GLN A 185 -34.97 14.59 11.80
N MET A 186 -34.19 13.51 11.93
CA MET A 186 -33.94 12.86 13.21
C MET A 186 -32.96 13.66 14.06
N SER A 187 -33.24 13.71 15.37
CA SER A 187 -32.29 14.21 16.37
C SER A 187 -31.04 13.31 16.45
N PRO A 188 -29.90 13.82 16.96
CA PRO A 188 -28.69 13.01 17.17
C PRO A 188 -28.94 11.74 18.01
N ALA A 189 -29.79 11.82 19.04
CA ALA A 189 -30.13 10.67 19.89
C ALA A 189 -30.90 9.59 19.12
N GLN A 190 -31.81 9.97 18.21
CA GLN A 190 -32.52 9.01 17.36
C GLN A 190 -31.55 8.32 16.38
N LYS A 191 -30.62 9.07 15.79
CA LYS A 191 -29.58 8.52 14.91
C LYS A 191 -28.68 7.52 15.65
N GLU A 192 -28.28 7.84 16.88
CA GLU A 192 -27.48 6.94 17.73
C GLU A 192 -28.20 5.62 18.02
N VAL A 193 -29.51 5.66 18.31
CA VAL A 193 -30.34 4.45 18.50
C VAL A 193 -30.35 3.58 17.24
N LEU A 194 -30.42 4.19 16.05
CA LEU A 194 -30.40 3.44 14.78
C LEU A 194 -29.01 2.91 14.41
N LEU A 195 -27.94 3.59 14.83
CA LEU A 195 -26.58 3.11 14.65
C LEU A 195 -26.29 1.91 15.55
N ARG A 196 -26.84 1.87 16.77
CA ARG A 196 -26.49 0.88 17.80
C ARG A 196 -26.52 -0.59 17.34
N PRO A 197 -27.52 -1.09 16.58
CA PRO A 197 -27.49 -2.46 16.06
C PRO A 197 -26.37 -2.72 15.04
N LEU A 198 -25.87 -1.69 14.36
CA LEU A 198 -24.71 -1.79 13.47
C LEU A 198 -23.42 -1.90 14.27
N LEU A 199 -23.38 -1.23 15.43
CA LEU A 199 -22.24 -1.14 16.35
C LEU A 199 -22.10 -2.36 17.27
N ASN A 200 -23.20 -2.99 17.64
CA ASN A 200 -23.24 -4.06 18.64
C ASN A 200 -23.07 -5.46 18.02
N ASP A 201 -22.45 -6.35 18.79
CA ASP A 201 -22.55 -7.81 18.64
C ASP A 201 -22.00 -8.37 17.33
N ARG A 202 -20.77 -7.97 16.99
CA ARG A 202 -20.06 -8.52 15.84
C ARG A 202 -18.98 -9.45 16.33
N GLU A 203 -19.21 -10.74 16.17
CA GLU A 203 -18.13 -11.72 16.19
C GLU A 203 -17.08 -11.33 15.13
N ARG A 204 -15.82 -11.72 15.36
CA ARG A 204 -14.68 -11.39 14.46
C ARG A 204 -14.96 -11.71 12.98
N HIS A 205 -15.79 -12.71 12.71
CA HIS A 205 -16.12 -13.19 11.37
C HIS A 205 -17.45 -12.66 10.83
N THR A 206 -18.18 -11.83 11.58
CA THR A 206 -19.45 -11.26 11.12
C THR A 206 -19.23 -10.32 9.96
N ILE A 207 -19.89 -10.60 8.83
CA ILE A 207 -19.80 -9.80 7.61
C ILE A 207 -20.47 -8.43 7.86
N PRO A 208 -19.77 -7.31 7.65
CA PRO A 208 -20.38 -5.98 7.79
C PRO A 208 -21.49 -5.78 6.77
N LEU A 209 -22.50 -4.99 7.16
CA LEU A 209 -23.52 -4.49 6.24
C LEU A 209 -22.89 -3.83 5.01
N ARG A 210 -23.58 -3.94 3.89
CA ARG A 210 -23.11 -3.39 2.62
C ARG A 210 -23.27 -1.87 2.57
N GLU A 211 -24.24 -1.34 3.30
CA GLU A 211 -24.58 0.08 3.36
C GLU A 211 -23.44 0.93 3.96
N LEU A 212 -22.52 0.30 4.69
CA LEU A 212 -21.25 0.91 5.10
C LEU A 212 -20.35 1.30 3.91
N GLU A 213 -20.64 0.82 2.69
CA GLU A 213 -19.97 1.25 1.46
C GLU A 213 -20.36 2.68 1.03
N HIS A 214 -21.42 3.27 1.61
CA HIS A 214 -21.85 4.65 1.30
C HIS A 214 -20.99 5.73 1.97
N ILE A 215 -20.16 5.37 2.95
CA ILE A 215 -19.25 6.29 3.61
C ILE A 215 -17.88 6.17 2.95
N THR A 216 -17.38 7.22 2.32
CA THR A 216 -16.08 7.22 1.63
C THR A 216 -15.10 8.19 2.25
N PHE A 217 -13.83 7.79 2.28
CA PHE A 217 -12.72 8.61 2.73
C PHE A 217 -11.63 8.64 1.67
N GLN A 218 -10.93 9.77 1.56
CA GLN A 218 -9.72 9.90 0.76
C GLN A 218 -8.57 10.39 1.63
N PHE A 219 -7.46 9.68 1.56
CA PHE A 219 -6.23 9.97 2.30
C PHE A 219 -5.05 10.13 1.34
N GLU A 220 -4.05 10.89 1.76
CA GLU A 220 -2.70 10.87 1.20
C GLU A 220 -1.76 10.26 2.23
N ALA A 221 -0.90 9.33 1.79
CA ALA A 221 0.09 8.68 2.65
C ALA A 221 1.45 8.58 1.95
N THR A 222 2.52 8.67 2.74
CA THR A 222 3.92 8.46 2.33
C THR A 222 4.53 7.41 3.24
N LEU A 223 4.86 6.24 2.69
CA LEU A 223 5.38 5.08 3.44
C LEU A 223 6.45 4.37 2.63
N ASP A 224 7.25 3.53 3.27
CA ASP A 224 8.20 2.66 2.57
C ASP A 224 7.51 1.77 1.53
N GLN A 225 8.22 1.49 0.43
CA GLN A 225 7.72 0.68 -0.67
C GLN A 225 7.34 -0.74 -0.22
N GLY A 226 8.00 -1.28 0.82
CA GLY A 226 7.64 -2.55 1.44
C GLY A 226 6.21 -2.55 2.00
N ALA A 227 5.87 -1.53 2.79
CA ALA A 227 4.51 -1.32 3.31
C ALA A 227 3.50 -1.11 2.16
N TYR A 228 3.87 -0.36 1.12
CA TYR A 228 3.02 -0.18 -0.07
C TYR A 228 2.66 -1.50 -0.76
N TYR A 229 3.58 -2.48 -0.81
CA TYR A 229 3.29 -3.82 -1.32
C TYR A 229 2.27 -4.61 -0.52
N GLU A 230 2.11 -4.33 0.76
CA GLU A 230 1.06 -4.94 1.58
C GLU A 230 -0.30 -4.25 1.37
N ILE A 231 -0.28 -2.93 1.17
CA ILE A 231 -1.48 -2.12 0.93
C ILE A 231 -2.12 -2.47 -0.41
N LYS A 232 -1.32 -2.55 -1.49
CA LYS A 232 -1.83 -2.82 -2.85
C LYS A 232 -2.53 -4.17 -3.03
N ARG A 233 -2.48 -5.05 -2.02
CA ARG A 233 -3.18 -6.36 -2.01
C ARG A 233 -4.65 -6.24 -1.66
N HIS A 234 -5.10 -5.09 -1.14
CA HIS A 234 -6.50 -4.82 -0.82
C HIS A 234 -7.23 -4.27 -2.03
N ARG A 235 -7.92 -5.16 -2.75
CA ARG A 235 -8.48 -4.91 -4.09
C ARG A 235 -9.71 -4.00 -4.12
N MET A 236 -10.36 -3.75 -2.97
CA MET A 236 -11.50 -2.84 -2.85
C MET A 236 -11.08 -1.39 -2.60
N LEU A 237 -9.78 -1.11 -2.53
CA LEU A 237 -9.24 0.25 -2.42
C LEU A 237 -9.03 0.83 -3.82
N THR A 238 -9.20 2.14 -3.95
CA THR A 238 -8.65 2.88 -5.07
C THR A 238 -7.32 3.48 -4.64
N LEU A 239 -6.25 3.10 -5.34
CA LEU A 239 -4.88 3.54 -5.06
C LEU A 239 -4.35 4.32 -6.26
N THR A 240 -3.84 5.51 -6.01
CA THR A 240 -3.14 6.32 -7.03
C THR A 240 -1.73 6.62 -6.52
N PRO A 241 -0.74 5.78 -6.88
CA PRO A 241 0.62 6.00 -6.44
C PRO A 241 1.36 7.00 -7.32
N ARG A 242 2.25 7.80 -6.72
CA ARG A 242 3.31 8.48 -7.45
C ARG A 242 4.33 7.46 -7.99
N PRO A 243 5.18 7.82 -8.97
CA PRO A 243 6.35 7.01 -9.33
C PRO A 243 7.20 6.66 -8.11
N LEU A 244 7.91 5.52 -8.18
CA LEU A 244 8.86 5.14 -7.14
C LEU A 244 10.19 5.84 -7.43
N THR A 245 10.61 6.73 -6.54
CA THR A 245 11.83 7.54 -6.69
C THR A 245 12.61 7.53 -5.39
N THR A 246 13.81 8.11 -5.39
CA THR A 246 14.60 8.31 -4.17
C THR A 246 14.33 9.66 -3.49
N HIS A 247 13.48 10.51 -4.07
CA HIS A 247 13.27 11.90 -3.68
C HIS A 247 12.50 12.12 -2.36
N LEU A 248 11.86 11.07 -1.82
CA LEU A 248 11.07 11.13 -0.58
C LEU A 248 11.81 10.55 0.64
N GLY A 249 13.12 10.32 0.50
CA GLY A 249 13.95 9.67 1.50
C GLY A 249 13.50 8.23 1.76
N TYR A 250 14.03 7.66 2.84
CA TYR A 250 13.83 6.26 3.19
C TYR A 250 13.57 6.08 4.68
N ALA A 251 12.89 5.00 5.02
CA ALA A 251 12.68 4.57 6.39
C ALA A 251 13.86 3.73 6.87
N VAL A 252 14.27 3.91 8.12
CA VAL A 252 15.37 3.15 8.74
C VAL A 252 14.79 2.25 9.83
N PRO A 253 14.67 0.93 9.59
CA PRO A 253 14.22 0.01 10.60
C PRO A 253 15.12 0.06 11.84
N ARG A 254 14.54 0.26 13.02
CA ARG A 254 15.27 0.38 14.29
C ARG A 254 16.18 -0.82 14.54
N LEU A 255 15.74 -2.03 14.18
CA LEU A 255 16.54 -3.23 14.34
C LEU A 255 17.86 -3.21 13.53
N ILE A 256 17.93 -2.48 12.41
CA ILE A 256 19.19 -2.29 11.66
C ILE A 256 20.13 -1.37 12.45
N SER A 257 19.60 -0.27 12.96
CA SER A 257 20.36 0.71 13.75
C SER A 257 20.86 0.10 15.06
N ASP A 258 19.99 -0.60 15.80
CA ASP A 258 20.32 -1.24 17.07
C ASP A 258 21.36 -2.38 16.88
N ALA A 259 21.38 -3.03 15.72
CA ALA A 259 22.40 -4.00 15.34
C ALA A 259 23.75 -3.36 14.91
N GLY A 260 23.88 -2.03 14.99
CA GLY A 260 25.07 -1.28 14.60
C GLY A 260 25.28 -1.17 13.09
N LEU A 261 24.24 -1.42 12.29
CA LEU A 261 24.30 -1.43 10.82
C LEU A 261 23.75 -0.16 10.18
N GLY A 262 23.36 0.84 10.98
CA GLY A 262 22.72 2.08 10.51
C GLY A 262 23.54 2.82 9.45
N ASN A 263 24.85 2.98 9.68
CA ASN A 263 25.74 3.69 8.75
C ASN A 263 25.91 2.93 7.43
N GLU A 264 26.17 1.62 7.48
CA GLU A 264 26.28 0.79 6.28
C GLU A 264 24.96 0.79 5.48
N TYR A 265 23.82 0.77 6.17
CA TYR A 265 22.51 0.89 5.53
C TYR A 265 22.34 2.25 4.84
N ALA A 266 22.71 3.33 5.52
CA ALA A 266 22.65 4.69 4.97
C ALA A 266 23.54 4.84 3.73
N GLU A 267 24.74 4.24 3.73
CA GLU A 267 25.64 4.22 2.57
C GLU A 267 24.98 3.58 1.35
N PHE A 268 24.31 2.43 1.51
CA PHE A 268 23.53 1.82 0.42
C PHE A 268 22.41 2.73 -0.08
N MET A 269 21.67 3.38 0.83
CA MET A 269 20.56 4.27 0.45
C MET A 269 21.05 5.53 -0.26
N ASN A 270 22.13 6.16 0.23
CA ASN A 270 22.75 7.31 -0.41
C ASN A 270 23.34 6.96 -1.78
N GLN A 271 23.91 5.76 -1.93
CA GLN A 271 24.37 5.27 -3.22
C GLN A 271 23.20 4.99 -4.17
N ALA A 272 22.06 4.50 -3.66
CA ALA A 272 20.85 4.34 -4.44
C ALA A 272 20.33 5.68 -4.98
N GLU A 273 20.34 6.74 -4.16
CA GLU A 273 20.00 8.10 -4.60
C GLU A 273 20.88 8.57 -5.76
N GLN A 274 22.20 8.39 -5.63
CA GLN A 274 23.14 8.78 -6.69
C GLN A 274 22.87 8.01 -7.98
N VAL A 275 22.84 6.67 -7.91
CA VAL A 275 22.63 5.82 -9.09
C VAL A 275 21.26 6.08 -9.71
N TYR A 276 20.22 6.28 -8.90
CA TYR A 276 18.89 6.65 -9.39
C TYR A 276 18.94 7.96 -10.18
N SER A 277 19.58 9.00 -9.65
CA SER A 277 19.72 10.29 -10.33
C SER A 277 20.40 10.17 -11.69
N ASP A 278 21.47 9.37 -11.81
CA ASP A 278 22.15 9.16 -13.10
C ASP A 278 21.27 8.42 -14.12
N LEU A 279 20.42 7.49 -13.65
CA LEU A 279 19.54 6.70 -14.50
C LEU A 279 18.27 7.46 -14.90
N GLU A 280 17.74 8.31 -14.01
CA GLU A 280 16.50 9.08 -14.19
C GLU A 280 16.60 10.03 -15.39
N GLU A 281 17.79 10.58 -15.67
CA GLU A 281 18.04 11.41 -16.87
C GLU A 281 17.77 10.68 -18.19
N THR A 282 17.94 9.36 -18.21
CA THR A 282 17.71 8.53 -19.40
C THR A 282 16.30 7.92 -19.42
N SER A 283 15.86 7.36 -18.30
CA SER A 283 14.51 6.77 -18.17
C SER A 283 14.09 6.74 -16.69
N PRO A 284 13.19 7.63 -16.27
CA PRO A 284 12.67 7.67 -14.89
C PRO A 284 12.00 6.36 -14.46
N GLU A 285 11.25 5.72 -15.36
CA GLU A 285 10.57 4.45 -15.06
C GLU A 285 11.55 3.31 -14.90
N ALA A 286 12.59 3.25 -15.72
CA ALA A 286 13.62 2.22 -15.58
C ALA A 286 14.53 2.47 -14.38
N ALA A 287 14.79 3.74 -14.04
CA ALA A 287 15.54 4.10 -12.84
C ALA A 287 14.89 3.55 -11.56
N SER A 288 13.54 3.48 -11.54
CA SER A 288 12.77 2.93 -10.40
C SER A 288 13.19 1.51 -10.01
N TYR A 289 13.75 0.72 -10.94
CA TYR A 289 14.20 -0.65 -10.67
C TYR A 289 15.35 -0.73 -9.66
N VAL A 290 16.17 0.31 -9.55
CA VAL A 290 17.30 0.34 -8.63
C VAL A 290 16.91 0.71 -7.20
N VAL A 291 15.70 1.23 -7.00
CA VAL A 291 15.26 1.81 -5.74
C VAL A 291 15.00 0.70 -4.70
N PRO A 292 15.70 0.70 -3.55
CA PRO A 292 15.44 -0.22 -2.45
C PRO A 292 14.04 -0.07 -1.85
N ASN A 293 13.48 -1.16 -1.31
CA ASN A 293 12.15 -1.15 -0.68
C ASN A 293 12.01 -0.21 0.53
N GLY A 294 13.12 0.23 1.12
CA GLY A 294 13.13 1.18 2.23
C GLY A 294 12.78 2.61 1.83
N PHE A 295 12.88 2.96 0.53
CA PHE A 295 12.49 4.28 0.06
C PHE A 295 10.98 4.50 0.16
N ASN A 296 10.63 5.73 0.49
CA ASN A 296 9.25 6.14 0.65
C ASN A 296 8.58 6.36 -0.70
N ARG A 297 7.31 5.97 -0.77
CA ARG A 297 6.43 6.24 -1.89
C ARG A 297 5.19 6.95 -1.40
N ARG A 298 4.82 8.03 -2.10
CA ARG A 298 3.58 8.77 -1.86
C ARG A 298 2.45 8.25 -2.71
N PHE A 299 1.26 8.14 -2.14
CA PHE A 299 0.08 7.64 -2.84
C PHE A 299 -1.21 8.15 -2.22
N LEU A 300 -2.25 8.25 -3.05
CA LEU A 300 -3.62 8.46 -2.60
C LEU A 300 -4.29 7.12 -2.30
N ILE A 301 -5.11 7.09 -1.26
CA ILE A 301 -5.94 5.96 -0.86
C ILE A 301 -7.37 6.46 -0.77
N THR A 302 -8.27 5.92 -1.60
CA THR A 302 -9.71 6.11 -1.43
C THR A 302 -10.35 4.78 -1.08
N LEU A 303 -11.13 4.77 0.00
CA LEU A 303 -11.80 3.58 0.49
C LEU A 303 -13.09 3.93 1.20
N ASN A 304 -14.08 3.02 1.10
CA ASN A 304 -15.28 3.12 1.90
C ASN A 304 -15.09 2.53 3.30
N LEU A 305 -15.99 2.86 4.23
CA LEU A 305 -15.91 2.41 5.62
C LEU A 305 -15.86 0.88 5.73
N ARG A 306 -16.66 0.15 4.95
CA ARG A 306 -16.63 -1.32 4.94
C ARG A 306 -15.25 -1.88 4.59
N SER A 307 -14.58 -1.27 3.63
CA SER A 307 -13.22 -1.64 3.19
C SER A 307 -12.17 -1.19 4.22
N ALA A 308 -12.35 -0.03 4.85
CA ALA A 308 -11.51 0.44 5.95
C ALA A 308 -11.55 -0.53 7.13
N MET A 309 -12.73 -0.98 7.55
CA MET A 309 -12.90 -1.98 8.59
C MET A 309 -12.09 -3.25 8.31
N HIS A 310 -12.21 -3.80 7.08
CA HIS A 310 -11.46 -4.98 6.68
C HIS A 310 -9.95 -4.74 6.63
N PHE A 311 -9.53 -3.58 6.10
CA PHE A 311 -8.12 -3.20 6.05
C PHE A 311 -7.53 -3.11 7.46
N ILE A 312 -8.17 -2.36 8.35
CA ILE A 312 -7.72 -2.10 9.71
C ILE A 312 -7.70 -3.41 10.51
N ALA A 313 -8.74 -4.24 10.40
CA ALA A 313 -8.80 -5.55 11.07
C ALA A 313 -7.60 -6.43 10.76
N LEU A 314 -7.16 -6.47 9.49
CA LEU A 314 -6.07 -7.36 9.06
C LEU A 314 -4.69 -6.73 9.22
N ARG A 315 -4.60 -5.41 9.09
CA ARG A 315 -3.31 -4.72 8.98
C ARG A 315 -2.88 -4.04 10.26
N SER A 316 -3.73 -3.96 11.29
CA SER A 316 -3.31 -3.55 12.64
C SER A 316 -2.82 -4.73 13.50
N GLU A 317 -3.02 -5.97 13.08
CA GLU A 317 -2.60 -7.18 13.82
C GLU A 317 -1.07 -7.26 13.95
N LEU A 318 -0.57 -7.80 15.06
CA LEU A 318 0.87 -7.82 15.38
C LEU A 318 1.74 -8.63 14.42
N ASN A 319 1.13 -9.54 13.65
CA ASN A 319 1.82 -10.32 12.63
C ASN A 319 1.96 -9.59 11.28
N ALA A 320 1.27 -8.46 11.10
CA ALA A 320 1.44 -7.60 9.95
C ALA A 320 2.72 -6.78 10.08
N HIS A 321 3.28 -6.36 8.95
CA HIS A 321 4.49 -5.55 8.95
C HIS A 321 4.26 -4.19 9.62
N PHE A 322 5.21 -3.75 10.43
CA PHE A 322 5.07 -2.54 11.25
C PHE A 322 4.75 -1.27 10.44
N GLY A 323 5.28 -1.13 9.22
CA GLY A 323 4.95 -0.01 8.34
C GLY A 323 3.48 0.06 7.93
N VAL A 324 2.81 -1.08 7.72
CA VAL A 324 1.38 -1.12 7.39
C VAL A 324 0.50 -1.08 8.63
N ARG A 325 0.96 -1.61 9.78
CA ARG A 325 0.30 -1.43 11.09
C ARG A 325 0.18 0.04 11.45
N ARG A 326 1.26 0.81 11.30
CA ARG A 326 1.26 2.26 11.51
C ARG A 326 0.17 2.97 10.69
N LEU A 327 0.05 2.62 9.40
CA LEU A 327 -1.00 3.18 8.55
C LEU A 327 -2.41 2.76 8.98
N ALA A 328 -2.60 1.48 9.32
CA ALA A 328 -3.90 0.96 9.72
C ALA A 328 -4.43 1.65 10.99
N LEU A 329 -3.56 1.84 11.99
CA LEU A 329 -3.91 2.56 13.22
C LEU A 329 -4.19 4.03 12.91
N LYS A 330 -3.34 4.70 12.11
CA LYS A 330 -3.54 6.11 11.76
C LYS A 330 -4.84 6.34 10.98
N LEU A 331 -5.21 5.45 10.07
CA LEU A 331 -6.51 5.48 9.39
C LEU A 331 -7.65 5.39 10.40
N ALA A 332 -7.54 4.48 11.37
CA ALA A 332 -8.58 4.25 12.35
C ALA A 332 -8.75 5.44 13.31
N ASP A 333 -7.66 6.10 13.71
CA ASP A 333 -7.67 7.30 14.55
C ASP A 333 -8.32 8.49 13.82
N GLU A 334 -7.97 8.68 12.54
CA GLU A 334 -8.48 9.80 11.74
C GLU A 334 -9.96 9.63 11.39
N ILE A 335 -10.38 8.40 11.06
CA ILE A 335 -11.80 8.08 10.83
C ILE A 335 -12.61 8.30 12.11
N GLU A 336 -12.10 7.85 13.26
CA GLU A 336 -12.76 8.07 14.56
C GLU A 336 -12.85 9.56 14.89
N SER A 337 -11.81 10.35 14.61
CA SER A 337 -11.81 11.78 14.86
C SER A 337 -12.88 12.52 14.05
N VAL A 338 -13.15 12.12 12.81
CA VAL A 338 -14.15 12.80 11.96
C VAL A 338 -15.56 12.23 12.10
N ILE A 339 -15.71 10.97 12.52
CA ILE A 339 -17.00 10.34 12.80
C ILE A 339 -16.92 9.60 14.16
N PRO A 340 -17.05 10.30 15.29
CA PRO A 340 -16.87 9.69 16.62
C PRO A 340 -17.82 8.51 16.91
N GLY A 341 -19.04 8.56 16.35
CA GLY A 341 -20.08 7.54 16.56
C GLY A 341 -19.82 6.18 15.90
N ILE A 342 -18.73 6.01 15.13
CA ILE A 342 -18.41 4.74 14.44
C ILE A 342 -17.17 4.03 15.00
N CYS A 343 -16.56 4.52 16.08
CA CYS A 343 -15.34 3.93 16.66
C CYS A 343 -15.47 2.42 16.88
N SER A 344 -16.58 1.95 17.45
CA SER A 344 -16.79 0.52 17.71
C SER A 344 -16.92 -0.34 16.45
N LEU A 345 -17.09 0.27 15.26
CA LEU A 345 -17.05 -0.44 13.99
C LEU A 345 -15.64 -0.73 13.50
N LEU A 346 -14.59 -0.10 14.04
CA LEU A 346 -13.24 -0.24 13.54
C LEU A 346 -12.45 -1.27 14.36
N PRO A 347 -12.52 -2.58 14.02
CA PRO A 347 -11.73 -3.58 14.71
C PRO A 347 -10.24 -3.31 14.49
N ARG A 348 -9.51 -3.04 15.58
CA ARG A 348 -8.07 -2.79 15.56
C ARG A 348 -7.40 -3.41 16.77
N CYS A 349 -6.13 -3.80 16.61
CA CYS A 349 -5.28 -4.13 17.74
C CYS A 349 -4.98 -2.85 18.54
N LEU A 350 -5.25 -2.86 19.85
CA LEU A 350 -5.02 -1.74 20.75
C LEU A 350 -3.74 -1.90 21.61
N GLU A 351 -2.93 -2.93 21.32
CA GLU A 351 -1.67 -3.17 22.04
C GLU A 351 -0.58 -2.16 21.67
N GLU A 352 -0.71 -1.53 20.51
CA GLU A 352 0.22 -0.51 20.00
C GLU A 352 -0.56 0.74 19.56
N SER A 353 0.11 1.89 19.65
CA SER A 353 -0.27 3.17 19.07
C SER A 353 0.60 3.49 17.85
N VAL A 354 0.22 4.50 17.06
CA VAL A 354 1.05 5.01 15.95
C VAL A 354 2.41 5.44 16.49
N GLU A 355 2.44 6.18 17.59
CA GLU A 355 3.64 6.71 18.24
C GLU A 355 4.54 5.59 18.75
N SER A 356 3.96 4.58 19.43
CA SER A 356 4.76 3.45 19.90
C SER A 356 5.37 2.64 18.76
N ILE A 357 4.68 2.51 17.62
CA ILE A 357 5.26 1.85 16.45
C ILE A 357 6.42 2.67 15.88
N GLU A 358 6.27 4.00 15.80
CA GLU A 358 7.33 4.90 15.35
C GLU A 358 8.58 4.77 16.24
N ASP A 359 8.40 4.80 17.56
CA ASP A 359 9.51 4.70 18.50
C ASP A 359 10.19 3.32 18.50
N GLN A 360 9.40 2.24 18.42
CA GLN A 360 9.90 0.87 18.54
C GLN A 360 10.51 0.32 17.25
N TYR A 361 10.00 0.72 16.08
CA TYR A 361 10.37 0.08 14.81
C TYR A 361 11.11 0.99 13.85
N PHE A 362 11.08 2.30 14.07
CA PHE A 362 11.80 3.26 13.22
C PHE A 362 12.91 3.96 14.02
N SER A 363 13.94 4.34 13.30
CA SER A 363 15.03 5.17 13.82
C SER A 363 15.24 6.35 12.89
N LYS A 364 15.74 7.45 13.45
CA LYS A 364 16.31 8.55 12.68
C LYS A 364 17.81 8.34 12.70
N LEU A 365 18.44 8.34 11.54
CA LEU A 365 19.90 8.42 11.48
C LEU A 365 20.28 9.85 11.88
N GLU A 366 21.28 9.96 12.77
CA GLU A 366 21.82 11.24 13.22
C GLU A 366 22.70 11.91 12.16
#